data_AF-A0A7S1Z5M7-F1
#
_entry.id   AF-A0A7S1Z5M7-F1
#
_cell.length_a   1.000
_cell.length_b   1.000
_cell.length_c   1.000
_cell.angle_alpha   90.00
_cell.angle_beta   90.00
_cell.angle_gamma   90.00
#
_symmetry.space_group_name_H-M   'P 1'
#
loop_
_entity.id
_entity.type
_entity.pdbx_description
1 polymer ?
#
loop_
_entity_poly.entity_id
_entity_poly.type
_entity_poly.pdbx_seq_one_letter_code
_entity_poly.pdbx_strand_id
1 'polypeptide(L)'
;RMTRRLGAVFALSSYLCEDSQVWEGLERNGCVLGADGKGQESGNTSTLLSTPVFMSHGEEDNFVLPAWGKQTAERLRKGGVDVRSFVQVPGAGHEMIGDELLHLFNFLLSQLSDD
;
A
#
# COMPACT_ATOMS: atom_id res chain seq x y z
N ARG A 1 2.88 -25.48 -14.12
CA ARG A 1 3.03 -24.84 -12.79
C ARG A 1 1.97 -23.75 -12.72
N MET A 2 1.02 -23.79 -11.79
CA MET A 2 0.15 -22.63 -11.54
C MET A 2 1.04 -21.50 -11.01
N THR A 3 1.08 -20.39 -11.73
CA THR A 3 1.62 -19.11 -11.25
C THR A 3 0.70 -18.64 -10.12
N ARG A 4 1.16 -18.74 -8.87
CA ARG A 4 0.43 -18.17 -7.73
C ARG A 4 0.58 -16.65 -7.82
N ARG A 5 -0.50 -15.96 -8.16
CA ARG A 5 -0.58 -14.49 -8.08
C ARG A 5 -0.90 -14.10 -6.64
N LEU A 6 -0.22 -13.09 -6.11
CA LEU A 6 -0.59 -12.48 -4.84
C LEU A 6 -1.91 -11.74 -5.02
N GLY A 7 -2.91 -12.03 -4.18
CA GLY A 7 -4.25 -11.48 -4.30
C GLY A 7 -4.35 -10.03 -3.83
N ALA A 8 -3.85 -9.75 -2.61
CA ALA A 8 -3.88 -8.42 -2.01
C ALA A 8 -2.82 -8.30 -0.90
N VAL A 9 -2.49 -7.07 -0.52
CA VAL A 9 -1.67 -6.74 0.65
C VAL A 9 -2.46 -5.76 1.53
N PHE A 10 -2.31 -5.87 2.84
CA PHE A 10 -2.79 -4.86 3.76
C PHE A 10 -1.75 -4.56 4.84
N ALA A 11 -1.76 -3.33 5.37
CA ALA A 11 -0.91 -2.93 6.47
C ALA A 11 -1.63 -1.93 7.39
N LEU A 12 -1.61 -2.18 8.70
CA LEU A 12 -2.29 -1.37 9.71
C LEU A 12 -1.22 -0.75 10.62
N SER A 13 -1.38 0.53 10.97
CA SER A 13 -0.49 1.26 11.88
C SER A 13 1.00 1.03 11.59
N SER A 14 1.37 1.19 10.32
CA SER A 14 2.67 0.79 9.78
C SER A 14 3.31 1.89 8.93
N TYR A 15 4.62 1.75 8.70
CA TYR A 15 5.39 2.61 7.82
C TYR A 15 6.56 1.84 7.22
N LEU A 16 7.18 2.39 6.18
CA LEU A 16 8.44 1.90 5.63
C LEU A 16 9.56 2.89 5.95
N CYS A 17 10.68 2.37 6.46
CA CYS A 17 11.89 3.16 6.66
C CYS A 17 12.44 3.71 5.34
N GLU A 18 13.17 4.83 5.40
CA GLU A 18 13.76 5.50 4.23
C GLU A 18 14.74 4.61 3.45
N ASP A 19 15.42 3.71 4.13
CA ASP A 19 16.38 2.74 3.58
C ASP A 19 15.76 1.37 3.26
N SER A 20 14.42 1.29 3.25
CA SER A 20 13.73 0.06 2.88
C SER A 20 14.07 -0.36 1.44
N GLN A 21 14.44 -1.64 1.27
CA GLN A 21 14.69 -2.24 -0.04
C GLN A 21 13.48 -2.19 -0.98
N VAL A 22 12.27 -1.96 -0.45
CA VAL A 22 11.06 -1.72 -1.25
C VAL A 22 11.27 -0.55 -2.20
N TRP A 23 11.93 0.52 -1.76
CA TRP A 23 12.15 1.72 -2.57
C TRP A 23 13.06 1.44 -3.77
N GLU A 24 14.20 0.80 -3.53
CA GLU A 24 15.10 0.38 -4.62
C GLU A 24 14.42 -0.60 -5.57
N GLY A 25 13.51 -1.45 -5.05
CA GLY A 25 12.72 -2.37 -5.86
C GLY A 25 11.75 -1.65 -6.80
N LEU A 26 11.12 -0.57 -6.35
CA LEU A 26 10.23 0.25 -7.18
C LEU A 26 11.00 1.04 -8.23
N GLU A 27 12.17 1.59 -7.88
CA GLU A 27 13.03 2.31 -8.81
C GLU A 27 13.59 1.41 -9.91
N ARG A 28 14.13 0.23 -9.55
CA ARG A 28 14.72 -0.73 -10.51
C ARG A 28 13.74 -1.28 -11.52
N ASN A 29 12.47 -1.41 -11.15
CA ASN A 29 11.43 -1.93 -12.03
C ASN A 29 10.84 -0.84 -12.97
N GLY A 30 11.44 0.35 -13.02
CA GLY A 30 11.02 1.43 -13.92
C GLY A 30 9.70 2.10 -13.50
N CYS A 31 9.31 2.00 -12.22
CA CYS A 31 8.00 2.41 -11.73
C CYS A 31 7.94 3.88 -11.27
N VAL A 32 9.04 4.62 -11.46
CA VAL A 32 9.03 6.07 -11.30
C VAL A 32 8.48 6.65 -12.60
N LEU A 33 7.25 7.19 -12.55
CA LEU A 33 6.79 8.12 -13.58
C LEU A 33 7.86 9.22 -13.68
N GLY A 34 8.54 9.32 -14.82
CA GLY A 34 9.43 10.44 -15.09
C GLY A 34 8.70 11.76 -14.86
N ALA A 35 9.43 12.83 -14.56
CA ALA A 35 8.86 14.17 -14.34
C ALA A 35 8.04 14.72 -15.54
N ASP A 36 8.14 14.04 -16.68
CA ASP A 36 7.51 14.24 -17.97
C ASP A 36 6.31 13.31 -18.25
N GLY A 37 5.92 12.47 -17.29
CA GLY A 37 4.71 11.62 -17.36
C GLY A 37 4.79 10.45 -18.35
N LYS A 38 5.98 10.15 -18.89
CA LYS A 38 6.20 9.04 -19.82
C LYS A 38 7.01 7.94 -19.15
N GLY A 39 6.31 6.92 -18.64
CA GLY A 39 6.94 5.70 -18.15
C GLY A 39 7.52 4.88 -19.31
N GLN A 40 8.71 4.32 -19.11
CA GLN A 40 9.32 3.38 -20.04
C GLN A 40 8.71 2.00 -19.76
N GLU A 41 7.92 1.45 -20.68
CA GLU A 41 7.33 0.12 -20.55
C GLU A 41 8.44 -0.94 -20.55
N SER A 42 8.89 -1.34 -19.36
CA SER A 42 9.64 -2.58 -19.19
C SER A 42 8.62 -3.73 -19.27
N GLY A 43 8.77 -4.60 -20.27
CA GLY A 43 7.85 -5.73 -20.56
C GLY A 43 7.74 -6.81 -19.47
N ASN A 44 8.20 -6.53 -18.25
CA ASN A 44 8.04 -7.35 -17.06
C ASN A 44 7.43 -6.51 -15.94
N THR A 45 6.13 -6.23 -16.04
CA THR A 45 5.38 -5.49 -15.01
C THR A 45 5.41 -6.28 -13.70
N SER A 46 6.14 -5.78 -12.72
CA SER A 46 6.25 -6.42 -11.40
C SER A 46 4.87 -6.63 -10.78
N THR A 47 4.60 -7.85 -10.29
CA THR A 47 3.33 -8.20 -9.63
C THR A 47 3.00 -7.30 -8.44
N LEU A 48 4.03 -6.70 -7.81
CA LEU A 48 3.92 -5.74 -6.73
C LEU A 48 3.15 -4.47 -7.12
N LEU A 49 3.20 -4.06 -8.40
CA LEU A 49 2.53 -2.86 -8.89
C LEU A 49 1.03 -3.06 -9.10
N SER A 50 0.65 -4.29 -9.47
CA SER A 50 -0.74 -4.66 -9.77
C SER A 50 -1.42 -5.40 -8.63
N THR A 51 -0.72 -5.62 -7.52
CA THR A 51 -1.31 -6.18 -6.30
C THR A 51 -1.97 -5.04 -5.53
N PRO A 52 -3.28 -5.11 -5.29
CA PRO A 52 -4.01 -4.09 -4.55
C PRO A 52 -3.54 -4.03 -3.10
N VAL A 53 -3.30 -2.81 -2.61
CA VAL A 53 -2.83 -2.54 -1.26
C VAL A 53 -3.86 -1.70 -0.50
N PHE A 54 -4.22 -2.17 0.69
CA PHE A 54 -4.95 -1.39 1.69
C PHE A 54 -4.01 -0.97 2.80
N MET A 55 -4.13 0.28 3.23
CA MET A 55 -3.43 0.78 4.40
C MET A 55 -4.41 1.51 5.31
N SER A 56 -4.20 1.41 6.62
CA SER A 56 -4.90 2.25 7.59
C SER A 56 -4.00 2.63 8.76
N HIS A 57 -4.37 3.70 9.45
CA HIS A 57 -3.61 4.25 10.55
C HIS A 57 -4.51 4.99 11.54
N GLY A 58 -4.34 4.73 12.84
CA GLY A 58 -4.98 5.52 13.88
C GLY A 58 -4.50 6.97 13.89
N GLU A 59 -5.39 7.95 14.00
CA GLU A 59 -5.00 9.37 14.00
C GLU A 59 -4.29 9.81 15.29
N GLU A 60 -4.49 9.07 16.38
CA GLU A 60 -3.92 9.33 17.69
C GLU A 60 -2.73 8.40 18.01
N ASP A 61 -2.24 7.66 17.01
CA ASP A 61 -1.08 6.78 17.18
C ASP A 61 0.18 7.61 17.52
N ASN A 62 0.66 7.46 18.75
CA ASN A 62 1.86 8.12 19.25
C ASN A 62 3.09 7.20 19.28
N PHE A 63 2.98 5.98 18.75
CA PHE A 63 4.06 5.01 18.65
C PHE A 63 4.58 4.92 17.21
N VAL A 64 3.68 4.70 16.25
CA VAL A 64 3.95 4.86 14.82
C VAL A 64 3.19 6.08 14.34
N LEU A 65 3.88 7.19 14.11
CA LEU A 65 3.18 8.44 13.83
C LEU A 65 2.33 8.33 12.54
N PRO A 66 1.07 8.84 12.53
CA PRO A 66 0.18 8.76 11.37
C PRO A 66 0.80 9.38 10.12
N ALA A 67 1.62 10.42 10.31
CA ALA A 67 2.37 11.07 9.25
C ALA A 67 3.33 10.09 8.53
N TRP A 68 3.92 9.11 9.21
CA TRP A 68 4.82 8.13 8.61
C TRP A 68 4.06 7.14 7.72
N GLY A 69 2.91 6.65 8.19
CA GLY A 69 2.02 5.82 7.38
C GLY A 69 1.51 6.55 6.15
N LYS A 70 1.07 7.81 6.31
CA LYS A 70 0.62 8.66 5.21
C LYS A 70 1.72 8.89 4.16
N GLN A 71 2.92 9.27 4.60
CA GLN A 71 4.07 9.47 3.71
C GLN A 71 4.46 8.17 2.98
N THR A 72 4.41 7.03 3.68
CA THR A 72 4.65 5.71 3.08
C THR A 72 3.63 5.43 1.96
N ALA A 73 2.34 5.61 2.23
CA ALA A 73 1.28 5.39 1.24
C ALA A 73 1.43 6.30 0.01
N GLU A 74 1.74 7.58 0.22
CA GLU A 74 1.97 8.55 -0.86
C GLU A 74 3.20 8.18 -1.71
N ARG A 75 4.31 7.78 -1.07
CA ARG A 75 5.53 7.36 -1.78
C ARG A 75 5.31 6.06 -2.55
N LEU A 76 4.60 5.09 -1.98
CA LEU A 76 4.21 3.85 -2.68
C LEU A 76 3.37 4.14 -3.92
N ARG A 77 2.34 5.01 -3.82
CA ARG A 77 1.54 5.44 -4.98
C ARG A 77 2.39 6.11 -6.05
N LYS A 78 3.29 7.00 -5.65
CA LYS A 78 4.23 7.68 -6.58
C LYS A 78 5.16 6.69 -7.27
N GLY A 79 5.53 5.60 -6.59
CA GLY A 79 6.27 4.48 -7.15
C GLY A 79 5.42 3.46 -7.93
N GLY A 80 4.16 3.77 -8.25
CA GLY A 80 3.30 2.94 -9.09
C GLY A 80 2.61 1.77 -8.40
N VAL A 81 2.67 1.68 -7.07
CA VAL A 81 1.94 0.66 -6.30
C VAL A 81 0.46 1.01 -6.25
N ASP A 82 -0.41 0.02 -6.47
CA ASP A 82 -1.87 0.15 -6.39
C ASP A 82 -2.38 0.24 -4.94
N VAL A 83 -2.05 1.35 -4.24
CA VAL A 83 -2.58 1.65 -2.91
C VAL A 83 -4.01 2.19 -3.03
N ARG A 84 -4.96 1.25 -3.04
CA ARG A 84 -6.40 1.48 -3.21
C ARG A 84 -6.98 2.39 -2.15
N SER A 85 -6.53 2.25 -0.90
CA SER A 85 -6.98 3.10 0.20
C SER A 85 -5.87 3.34 1.22
N PHE A 86 -5.86 4.55 1.78
CA PHE A 86 -5.18 4.87 3.03
C PHE A 86 -6.22 5.47 3.95
N VAL A 87 -6.69 4.70 4.93
CA VAL A 87 -7.76 5.11 5.86
C VAL A 87 -7.14 5.65 7.13
N GLN A 88 -7.42 6.92 7.44
CA GLN A 88 -7.15 7.45 8.77
C GLN A 88 -8.33 7.13 9.68
N VAL A 89 -8.06 6.65 10.89
CA VAL A 89 -9.06 6.16 11.83
C VAL A 89 -9.14 7.11 13.02
N PRO A 90 -10.14 8.02 13.06
CA PRO A 90 -10.27 9.00 14.15
C PRO A 90 -10.46 8.31 15.49
N GLY A 91 -9.80 8.82 16.54
CA GLY A 91 -9.90 8.29 17.90
C GLY A 91 -9.15 7.00 18.16
N ALA A 92 -8.53 6.38 17.14
CA ALA A 92 -7.69 5.20 17.32
C ALA A 92 -6.22 5.59 17.55
N GLY A 93 -5.59 4.95 18.55
CA GLY A 93 -4.16 4.98 18.79
C GLY A 93 -3.41 3.88 18.02
N HIS A 94 -2.41 3.25 18.65
CA HIS A 94 -1.71 2.08 18.11
C HIS A 94 -2.48 0.77 18.39
N GLU A 95 -3.73 0.72 17.96
CA GLU A 95 -4.64 -0.40 18.19
C GLU A 95 -5.58 -0.58 17.00
N MET A 96 -6.31 -1.70 16.99
CA MET A 96 -7.36 -1.95 15.99
C MET A 96 -8.73 -1.74 16.63
N ILE A 97 -9.59 -0.97 15.95
CA ILE A 97 -10.97 -0.76 16.36
C ILE A 97 -11.97 -1.32 15.35
N GLY A 98 -13.23 -1.51 15.77
CA GLY A 98 -14.27 -2.13 14.95
C GLY A 98 -14.45 -1.48 13.58
N ASP A 99 -14.46 -0.15 13.52
CA ASP A 99 -14.64 0.59 12.27
C ASP A 99 -13.47 0.38 11.30
N GLU A 100 -12.24 0.26 11.80
CA GLU A 100 -11.06 -0.06 10.98
C GLU A 100 -11.17 -1.48 10.41
N LEU A 101 -11.51 -2.46 11.27
CA LEU A 101 -11.65 -3.85 10.86
C LEU A 101 -12.76 -4.01 9.81
N LEU A 102 -13.85 -3.24 9.90
CA LEU A 102 -14.90 -3.24 8.89
C LEU A 102 -14.37 -2.78 7.52
N HIS A 103 -13.57 -1.70 7.48
CA HIS A 103 -12.94 -1.25 6.23
C HIS A 103 -11.98 -2.29 5.65
N LEU A 104 -11.15 -2.91 6.51
CA LEU A 104 -10.24 -3.96 6.09
C LEU A 104 -10.99 -5.17 5.51
N PHE A 105 -12.03 -5.66 6.20
CA PHE A 105 -12.81 -6.80 5.72
C PHE A 105 -13.54 -6.48 4.41
N ASN A 106 -14.12 -5.29 4.27
CA ASN A 106 -14.72 -4.86 3.01
C ASN A 106 -13.70 -4.85 1.86
N PHE A 107 -12.49 -4.36 2.12
CA PHE A 107 -11.39 -4.43 1.15
C PHE A 107 -11.07 -5.89 0.80
N LEU A 108 -10.77 -6.74 1.78
CA LEU A 108 -10.37 -8.12 1.53
C LEU A 108 -11.44 -8.91 0.77
N LEU A 109 -12.71 -8.78 1.16
CA LEU A 109 -13.82 -9.44 0.48
C LEU A 109 -13.92 -8.99 -0.98
N SER A 110 -13.74 -7.70 -1.26
CA SER A 110 -13.75 -7.19 -2.64
C SER A 110 -12.60 -7.73 -3.52
N GLN A 111 -11.52 -8.25 -2.91
CA GLN A 111 -10.41 -8.89 -3.63
C GLN A 111 -10.57 -10.41 -3.78
N LEU A 112 -11.51 -11.01 -3.05
CA LEU A 112 -11.80 -12.45 -3.05
C LEU A 112 -13.05 -12.81 -3.86
N SER A 113 -13.84 -11.81 -4.27
CA SER A 113 -15.00 -12.03 -5.13
C SER A 113 -14.56 -12.58 -6.48
N ASP A 114 -14.99 -13.79 -6.79
CA ASP A 114 -14.92 -14.37 -8.14
C ASP A 114 -15.97 -13.67 -9.02
N ASP A 115 -15.60 -12.58 -9.69
CA ASP A 115 -16.17 -12.24 -10.99
C ASP A 115 -15.22 -12.77 -12.10
#